data_AF-A0A7C5AEI4-F1
#
_entry.id   AF-A0A7C5AEI4-F1
#
_cell.length_a   1.000
_cell.length_b   1.000
_cell.length_c   1.000
_cell.angle_alpha   90.00
_cell.angle_beta   90.00
_cell.angle_gamma   90.00
#
_symmetry.space_group_name_H-M   'P 1'
#
loop_
_entity.id
_entity.type
_entity.pdbx_description
1 polymer ?
#
loop_
_entity_poly.entity_id
_entity_poly.type
_entity_poly.pdbx_seq_one_letter_code
_entity_poly.pdbx_strand_id
1 'polypeptide(L)'
;MDVFGTSLMTVAAFVAVGFPWRSLGRKLGLPPAVSLMALGVLVGPDLLNVVPPSYVSAHATWISGAAFAILLVRAGLGVVVERRVLLSALFLGLGPVAVEFGVLAGGSRWLVFERWDLCWLFAFLLAAVSPAVILPTMLEQKLRGRGAFHRVPDRIMGATVINAFIAQTGILALLDHMTPPHPDATVLIPLHWPVTGRLVVGLGVGVLLGILIGVVLPLPRVPAKNGGGDEPRRRATLLMALTGIAVYFAGRRLGFESVFATLAVGAVAHRRLGLSALHVERGLRRVWSFAEILLFANLGMRISVSHLTDPRLLAFLFLLIAVALGFRIRSAYYVARWGGLPAPESTYVSLAQIPKATIQAVFGALPLQRFLEAEAQQLVPAGSTLLVAAVLAIVMTAPAGAVVLDRWAKTLMPQRQEGDVA
;
A
#
# COMPACT_ATOMS: atom_id res chain seq x y z
N MET A 1 21.46 16.23 23.72
CA MET A 1 21.34 15.94 22.26
C MET A 1 19.90 16.23 21.87
N ASP A 2 19.68 17.11 20.91
CA ASP A 2 18.34 17.52 20.50
C ASP A 2 17.48 16.32 20.06
N VAL A 3 16.17 16.39 20.30
CA VAL A 3 15.18 15.36 19.89
C VAL A 3 15.29 15.04 18.39
N PHE A 4 15.71 16.03 17.60
CA PHE A 4 15.97 15.88 16.17
C PHE A 4 17.22 15.03 15.87
N GLY A 5 18.30 15.23 16.61
CA GLY A 5 19.56 14.49 16.42
C GLY A 5 19.41 13.00 16.77
N THR A 6 18.72 12.69 17.87
CA THR A 6 18.43 11.32 18.29
C THR A 6 17.53 10.59 17.29
N SER A 7 16.55 11.29 16.72
CA SER A 7 15.68 10.74 15.67
C SER A 7 16.44 10.46 14.37
N LEU A 8 17.34 11.36 13.95
CA LEU A 8 18.15 11.18 12.76
C LEU A 8 19.11 9.98 12.90
N MET A 9 19.75 9.84 14.06
CA MET A 9 20.60 8.68 14.37
C MET A 9 19.81 7.38 14.36
N THR A 10 18.58 7.38 14.88
CA THR A 10 17.68 6.22 14.87
C THR A 10 17.32 5.81 13.44
N VAL A 11 16.96 6.77 12.57
CA VAL A 11 16.70 6.50 11.15
C VAL A 11 17.95 5.96 10.45
N ALA A 12 19.11 6.55 10.70
CA ALA A 12 20.37 6.09 10.12
C ALA A 12 20.70 4.65 10.55
N ALA A 13 20.51 4.32 11.84
CA ALA A 13 20.69 2.98 12.37
C ALA A 13 19.71 1.98 11.73
N PHE A 14 18.43 2.35 11.59
CA PHE A 14 17.43 1.51 10.90
C PHE A 14 17.83 1.20 9.47
N VAL A 15 18.32 2.19 8.73
CA VAL A 15 18.76 2.00 7.35
C VAL A 15 20.02 1.11 7.32
N ALA A 16 21.00 1.37 8.19
CA ALA A 16 22.25 0.61 8.26
C ALA A 16 22.04 -0.87 8.57
N VAL A 17 21.16 -1.20 9.54
CA VAL A 17 20.84 -2.58 9.92
C VAL A 17 19.79 -3.20 8.99
N GLY A 18 18.86 -2.39 8.49
CA GLY A 18 17.73 -2.85 7.67
C GLY A 18 18.14 -3.42 6.33
N PHE A 19 19.17 -2.88 5.66
CA PHE A 19 19.67 -3.44 4.40
C PHE A 19 20.25 -4.86 4.52
N PRO A 20 21.22 -5.12 5.42
CA PRO A 20 21.74 -6.48 5.62
C PRO A 20 20.64 -7.41 6.13
N TRP A 21 19.75 -6.96 7.02
CA TRP A 21 18.63 -7.75 7.52
C TRP A 21 17.65 -8.16 6.42
N ARG A 22 17.27 -7.22 5.54
CA ARG A 22 16.47 -7.49 4.35
C ARG A 22 17.16 -8.48 3.41
N SER A 23 18.48 -8.36 3.24
CA SER A 23 19.25 -9.29 2.42
C SER A 23 19.22 -10.70 3.00
N LEU A 24 19.40 -10.83 4.31
CA LEU A 24 19.30 -12.08 5.05
C LEU A 24 17.90 -12.70 4.92
N GLY A 25 16.85 -11.91 5.14
CA GLY A 25 15.46 -12.36 4.98
C GLY A 25 15.18 -12.90 3.57
N ARG A 26 15.68 -12.22 2.52
CA ARG A 26 15.55 -12.70 1.15
C ARG A 26 16.27 -14.04 0.90
N LYS A 27 17.44 -14.25 1.52
CA LYS A 27 18.16 -15.55 1.44
C LYS A 27 17.34 -16.68 2.10
N LEU A 28 16.57 -16.36 3.13
CA LEU A 28 15.65 -17.28 3.81
C LEU A 28 14.29 -17.43 3.10
N GLY A 29 14.11 -16.81 1.91
CA GLY A 29 12.85 -16.87 1.17
C GLY A 29 11.74 -15.97 1.74
N LEU A 30 12.03 -15.12 2.72
CA LEU A 30 11.07 -14.19 3.30
C LEU A 30 10.95 -12.92 2.45
N PRO A 31 9.72 -12.43 2.19
CA PRO A 31 9.53 -11.12 1.60
C PRO A 31 10.11 -10.01 2.48
N PRO A 32 10.54 -8.88 1.88
CA PRO A 32 11.08 -7.75 2.63
C PRO A 32 10.17 -7.30 3.78
N ALA A 33 8.86 -7.19 3.53
CA ALA A 33 7.85 -6.79 4.51
C ALA A 33 7.93 -7.59 5.82
N VAL A 34 7.95 -8.92 5.73
CA VAL A 34 7.99 -9.81 6.91
C VAL A 34 9.32 -9.69 7.63
N SER A 35 10.43 -9.72 6.89
CA SER A 35 11.78 -9.62 7.48
C SER A 35 11.98 -8.29 8.23
N LEU A 36 11.58 -7.17 7.63
CA LEU A 36 11.77 -5.82 8.19
C LEU A 36 10.83 -5.55 9.37
N MET A 37 9.63 -6.12 9.34
CA MET A 37 8.72 -6.08 10.48
C MET A 37 9.26 -6.88 11.66
N ALA A 38 9.84 -8.06 11.42
CA ALA A 38 10.52 -8.83 12.46
C ALA A 38 11.70 -8.06 13.08
N LEU A 39 12.47 -7.32 12.25
CA LEU A 39 13.49 -6.40 12.77
C LEU A 39 12.88 -5.35 13.69
N GLY A 40 11.76 -4.74 13.29
CA GLY A 40 11.03 -3.76 14.09
C GLY A 40 10.57 -4.29 15.44
N VAL A 41 10.00 -5.51 15.46
CA VAL A 41 9.62 -6.19 16.72
C VAL A 41 10.84 -6.40 17.60
N LEU A 42 11.94 -6.89 17.03
CA LEU A 42 13.18 -7.17 17.76
C LEU A 42 13.77 -5.92 18.41
N VAL A 43 13.91 -4.82 17.67
CA VAL A 43 14.50 -3.57 18.20
C VAL A 43 13.50 -2.72 18.99
N GLY A 44 12.22 -3.08 18.95
CA GLY A 44 11.12 -2.35 19.57
C GLY A 44 11.16 -2.35 21.11
N PRO A 45 10.26 -1.57 21.73
CA PRO A 45 10.25 -1.34 23.18
C PRO A 45 10.03 -2.61 24.01
N ASP A 46 9.28 -3.59 23.48
CA ASP A 46 8.93 -4.81 24.21
C ASP A 46 10.06 -5.86 24.29
N LEU A 47 11.05 -5.79 23.39
CA LEU A 47 12.15 -6.77 23.34
C LEU A 47 13.50 -6.13 23.71
N LEU A 48 14.22 -5.57 22.73
CA LEU A 48 15.55 -5.00 23.00
C LEU A 48 15.50 -3.55 23.53
N ASN A 49 14.37 -2.85 23.36
CA ASN A 49 14.15 -1.47 23.83
C ASN A 49 15.28 -0.48 23.46
N VAL A 50 15.84 -0.63 22.25
CA VAL A 50 16.99 0.19 21.80
C VAL A 50 16.53 1.52 21.19
N VAL A 51 15.25 1.61 20.84
CA VAL A 51 14.69 2.75 20.12
C VAL A 51 14.17 3.79 21.09
N PRO A 52 14.57 5.08 20.97
CA PRO A 52 14.10 6.13 21.85
C PRO A 52 12.56 6.27 21.82
N PRO A 53 11.88 6.39 22.98
CA PRO A 53 10.43 6.55 23.03
C PRO A 53 9.91 7.75 22.22
N SER A 54 10.68 8.84 22.18
CA SER A 54 10.37 10.05 21.40
C SER A 54 10.28 9.79 19.89
N TYR A 55 11.06 8.86 19.36
CA TYR A 55 11.00 8.48 17.95
C TYR A 55 9.71 7.70 17.63
N VAL A 56 9.35 6.75 18.50
CA VAL A 56 8.19 5.87 18.33
C VAL A 56 6.88 6.66 18.36
N SER A 57 6.75 7.61 19.29
CA SER A 57 5.53 8.41 19.47
C SER A 57 5.40 9.54 18.43
N ALA A 58 6.47 10.30 18.16
CA ALA A 58 6.37 11.52 17.36
C ALA A 58 6.67 11.34 15.85
N HIS A 59 7.62 10.47 15.48
CA HIS A 59 8.21 10.49 14.14
C HIS A 59 7.85 9.29 13.27
N ALA A 60 7.61 8.12 13.87
CA ALA A 60 7.33 6.88 13.14
C ALA A 60 6.09 7.00 12.20
N THR A 61 5.04 7.71 12.61
CA THR A 61 3.81 7.90 11.81
C THR A 61 4.07 8.76 10.58
N TRP A 62 4.82 9.86 10.74
CA TRP A 62 5.12 10.78 9.66
C TRP A 62 6.04 10.12 8.63
N ILE A 63 7.04 9.37 9.09
CA ILE A 63 7.94 8.60 8.22
C ILE A 63 7.16 7.52 7.44
N SER A 64 6.23 6.82 8.09
CA SER A 64 5.40 5.81 7.43
C SER A 64 4.48 6.42 6.37
N GLY A 65 3.91 7.59 6.64
CA GLY A 65 3.14 8.37 5.66
C GLY A 65 3.97 8.83 4.46
N ALA A 66 5.20 9.31 4.68
CA ALA A 66 6.12 9.69 3.61
C ALA A 66 6.52 8.47 2.75
N ALA A 67 6.77 7.32 3.37
CA ALA A 67 7.06 6.07 2.66
C ALA A 67 5.89 5.64 1.78
N PHE A 68 4.66 5.72 2.29
CA PHE A 68 3.45 5.45 1.52
C PHE A 68 3.28 6.42 0.34
N ALA A 69 3.54 7.71 0.54
CA ALA A 69 3.48 8.70 -0.54
C ALA A 69 4.48 8.39 -1.68
N ILE A 70 5.71 7.97 -1.34
CA ILE A 70 6.71 7.54 -2.32
C ILE A 70 6.20 6.31 -3.10
N LEU A 71 5.58 5.35 -2.41
CA LEU A 71 4.99 4.18 -3.06
C LEU A 71 3.90 4.56 -4.05
N LEU A 72 3.01 5.48 -3.67
CA LEU A 72 1.88 5.92 -4.49
C LEU A 72 2.31 6.69 -5.73
N VAL A 73 3.27 7.63 -5.60
CA VAL A 73 3.80 8.35 -6.77
C VAL A 73 4.49 7.38 -7.73
N ARG A 74 5.26 6.42 -7.19
CA ARG A 74 5.91 5.37 -7.98
C ARG A 74 4.88 4.47 -8.66
N ALA A 75 3.82 4.09 -7.96
CA ALA A 75 2.70 3.32 -8.49
C ALA A 75 2.03 4.08 -9.65
N GLY A 76 1.75 5.36 -9.47
CA GLY A 76 1.17 6.22 -10.50
C GLY A 76 1.98 6.22 -11.79
N LEU A 77 3.31 6.28 -11.70
CA LEU A 77 4.19 6.21 -12.88
C LEU A 77 4.08 4.89 -13.66
N GLY A 78 3.61 3.81 -13.05
CA GLY A 78 3.40 2.51 -13.70
C GLY A 78 1.98 2.29 -14.22
N VAL A 79 1.01 3.11 -13.80
CA VAL A 79 -0.39 2.93 -14.17
C VAL A 79 -0.66 3.56 -15.53
N VAL A 80 -0.95 2.71 -16.52
CA VAL A 80 -1.50 3.16 -17.81
C VAL A 80 -3.03 3.16 -17.68
N VAL A 81 -3.64 4.36 -17.64
CA VAL A 81 -5.10 4.48 -17.59
C VAL A 81 -5.67 4.16 -18.97
N GLU A 82 -6.13 2.93 -19.15
CA GLU A 82 -6.84 2.49 -20.35
C GLU A 82 -8.35 2.32 -20.07
N ARG A 83 -9.18 3.04 -20.82
CA ARG A 83 -10.66 2.98 -20.63
C ARG A 83 -11.22 1.57 -20.82
N ARG A 84 -10.61 0.76 -21.70
CA ARG A 84 -11.07 -0.59 -22.03
C ARG A 84 -10.98 -1.58 -20.87
N VAL A 85 -10.10 -1.36 -19.89
CA VAL A 85 -9.95 -2.25 -18.72
C VAL A 85 -10.65 -1.72 -17.48
N LEU A 86 -11.14 -0.49 -17.49
CA LEU A 86 -11.67 0.19 -16.31
C LEU A 86 -12.87 -0.54 -15.70
N LEU A 87 -13.81 -0.99 -16.53
CA LEU A 87 -15.00 -1.69 -16.04
C LEU A 87 -14.62 -3.04 -15.40
N SER A 88 -13.73 -3.80 -16.05
CA SER A 88 -13.23 -5.06 -15.49
C SER A 88 -12.44 -4.84 -14.21
N ALA A 89 -11.59 -3.81 -14.16
CA ALA A 89 -10.86 -3.42 -12.96
C ALA A 89 -11.80 -3.01 -11.82
N LEU A 90 -12.90 -2.31 -12.12
CA LEU A 90 -13.92 -1.92 -11.15
C LEU A 90 -14.61 -3.13 -10.55
N PHE A 91 -15.11 -4.06 -11.36
CA PHE A 91 -15.74 -5.28 -10.84
C PHE A 91 -14.77 -6.18 -10.07
N LEU A 92 -13.53 -6.33 -10.57
CA LEU A 92 -12.48 -7.09 -9.87
C LEU A 92 -12.01 -6.43 -8.58
N GLY A 93 -12.10 -5.10 -8.51
CA GLY A 93 -11.79 -4.33 -7.31
C GLY A 93 -12.94 -4.36 -6.30
N LEU A 94 -14.18 -4.26 -6.74
CA LEU A 94 -15.34 -4.19 -5.83
C LEU A 94 -15.87 -5.55 -5.41
N GLY A 95 -16.15 -6.44 -6.35
CA GLY A 95 -16.89 -7.67 -6.09
C GLY A 95 -16.20 -8.58 -5.06
N PRO A 96 -14.95 -9.01 -5.32
CA PRO A 96 -14.25 -9.89 -4.39
C PRO A 96 -13.92 -9.24 -3.04
N VAL A 97 -13.65 -7.93 -3.04
CA VAL A 97 -13.43 -7.16 -1.81
C VAL A 97 -14.70 -7.09 -0.99
N ALA A 98 -15.86 -6.86 -1.59
CA ALA A 98 -17.14 -6.81 -0.88
C ALA A 98 -17.47 -8.16 -0.23
N VAL A 99 -17.19 -9.28 -0.92
CA VAL A 99 -17.37 -10.62 -0.35
C VAL A 99 -16.43 -10.83 0.83
N GLU A 100 -15.13 -10.55 0.68
CA GLU A 100 -14.17 -10.68 1.79
C GLU A 100 -14.53 -9.75 2.96
N PHE A 101 -14.92 -8.52 2.67
CA PHE A 101 -15.37 -7.54 3.65
C PHE A 101 -16.56 -8.06 4.45
N GLY A 102 -17.56 -8.64 3.80
CA GLY A 102 -18.73 -9.21 4.47
C GLY A 102 -18.35 -10.35 5.43
N VAL A 103 -17.45 -11.24 5.01
CA VAL A 103 -16.95 -12.33 5.85
C VAL A 103 -16.15 -11.80 7.04
N LEU A 104 -15.27 -10.81 6.84
CA LEU A 104 -14.47 -10.21 7.89
C LEU A 104 -15.32 -9.41 8.88
N ALA A 105 -16.25 -8.59 8.40
CA ALA A 105 -17.14 -7.78 9.23
C ALA A 105 -18.09 -8.68 10.03
N GLY A 106 -18.70 -9.66 9.38
CA GLY A 106 -19.57 -10.63 10.03
C GLY A 106 -18.82 -11.48 11.05
N GLY A 107 -17.67 -12.05 10.67
CA GLY A 107 -16.88 -12.91 11.55
C GLY A 107 -16.27 -12.17 12.75
N SER A 108 -15.81 -10.93 12.57
CA SER A 108 -15.26 -10.14 13.67
C SER A 108 -16.32 -9.73 14.70
N ARG A 109 -17.60 -9.57 14.30
CA ARG A 109 -18.70 -9.26 15.23
C ARG A 109 -18.96 -10.35 16.26
N TRP A 110 -18.69 -11.60 15.91
CA TRP A 110 -19.02 -12.75 16.76
C TRP A 110 -18.05 -12.90 17.93
N LEU A 111 -16.77 -12.57 17.76
CA LEU A 111 -15.74 -12.93 18.73
C LEU A 111 -14.65 -11.87 18.96
N VAL A 112 -14.56 -10.82 18.14
CA VAL A 112 -13.49 -9.81 18.24
C VAL A 112 -14.00 -8.48 18.76
N PHE A 113 -15.08 -7.97 18.17
CA PHE A 113 -15.64 -6.66 18.52
C PHE A 113 -17.14 -6.74 18.73
N GLU A 114 -17.63 -6.07 19.78
CA GLU A 114 -19.06 -5.94 20.02
C GLU A 114 -19.70 -4.85 19.15
N ARG A 115 -18.92 -3.82 18.78
CA ARG A 115 -19.41 -2.67 18.02
C ARG A 115 -19.21 -2.89 16.52
N TRP A 116 -20.25 -2.57 15.74
CA TRP A 116 -20.24 -2.73 14.28
C TRP A 116 -19.25 -1.80 13.57
N ASP A 117 -19.04 -0.61 14.10
CA ASP A 117 -18.07 0.35 13.57
C ASP A 117 -16.64 -0.23 13.57
N LEU A 118 -16.23 -0.91 14.65
CA LEU A 118 -14.96 -1.63 14.74
C LEU A 118 -14.90 -2.83 13.80
N CYS A 119 -16.01 -3.55 13.61
CA CYS A 119 -16.10 -4.67 12.66
C CYS A 119 -15.90 -4.18 11.22
N TRP A 120 -16.50 -3.05 10.85
CA TRP A 120 -16.32 -2.43 9.54
C TRP A 120 -14.89 -1.90 9.36
N LEU A 121 -14.32 -1.29 10.40
CA LEU A 121 -12.93 -0.81 10.39
C LEU A 121 -11.96 -1.98 10.18
N PHE A 122 -12.17 -3.09 10.89
CA PHE A 122 -11.43 -4.34 10.73
C PHE A 122 -11.53 -4.86 9.29
N ALA A 123 -12.74 -4.90 8.74
CA ALA A 123 -12.97 -5.38 7.38
C ALA A 123 -12.34 -4.47 6.31
N PHE A 124 -12.44 -3.14 6.43
CA PHE A 124 -11.77 -2.21 5.50
C PHE A 124 -10.24 -2.33 5.59
N LEU A 125 -9.71 -2.52 6.80
CA LEU A 125 -8.28 -2.69 7.02
C LEU A 125 -7.75 -3.99 6.40
N LEU A 126 -8.47 -5.10 6.54
CA LEU A 126 -7.98 -6.42 6.11
C LEU A 126 -8.38 -6.79 4.68
N ALA A 127 -9.52 -6.35 4.15
CA ALA A 127 -9.95 -6.69 2.79
C ALA A 127 -9.11 -6.01 1.69
N ALA A 128 -8.22 -5.10 2.07
CA ALA A 128 -7.36 -4.37 1.14
C ALA A 128 -6.19 -5.21 0.64
N VAL A 129 -5.93 -5.12 -0.66
CA VAL A 129 -4.84 -5.83 -1.35
C VAL A 129 -3.61 -4.93 -1.49
N SER A 130 -2.41 -5.52 -1.59
CA SER A 130 -1.12 -4.84 -1.55
C SER A 130 -0.59 -4.35 -2.93
N PRO A 131 -0.53 -3.03 -3.17
CA PRO A 131 0.12 -2.49 -4.37
C PRO A 131 1.63 -2.75 -4.40
N ALA A 132 2.30 -2.78 -3.25
CA ALA A 132 3.76 -2.96 -3.19
C ALA A 132 4.23 -4.33 -3.70
N VAL A 133 3.39 -5.37 -3.61
CA VAL A 133 3.69 -6.70 -4.14
C VAL A 133 3.20 -6.80 -5.58
N ILE A 134 1.97 -6.37 -5.85
CA ILE A 134 1.32 -6.61 -7.14
C ILE A 134 1.88 -5.74 -8.25
N LEU A 135 2.02 -4.43 -8.03
CA LEU A 135 2.43 -3.51 -9.10
C LEU A 135 3.79 -3.84 -9.70
N PRO A 136 4.88 -4.07 -8.93
CA PRO A 136 6.17 -4.41 -9.54
C PRO A 136 6.10 -5.73 -10.32
N THR A 137 5.40 -6.74 -9.79
CA THR A 137 5.23 -8.02 -10.49
C THR A 137 4.43 -7.83 -11.77
N MET A 138 3.29 -7.13 -11.75
CA MET A 138 2.48 -6.89 -12.95
C MET A 138 3.21 -6.06 -14.00
N LEU A 139 3.99 -5.06 -13.59
CA LEU A 139 4.86 -4.31 -14.50
C LEU A 139 5.89 -5.21 -15.17
N GLU A 140 6.51 -6.13 -14.42
CA GLU A 140 7.44 -7.12 -14.97
C GLU A 140 6.75 -8.08 -15.95
N GLN A 141 5.56 -8.59 -15.60
CA GLN A 141 4.80 -9.47 -16.50
C GLN A 141 4.36 -8.75 -17.78
N LYS A 142 4.01 -7.46 -17.66
CA LYS A 142 3.69 -6.59 -18.81
C LYS A 142 4.89 -6.39 -19.71
N LEU A 143 6.08 -6.14 -19.16
CA LEU A 143 7.33 -6.03 -19.94
C LEU A 143 7.69 -7.34 -20.64
N ARG A 144 7.33 -8.49 -20.06
CA ARG A 144 7.50 -9.82 -20.67
C ARG A 144 6.39 -10.19 -21.67
N GLY A 145 5.42 -9.33 -21.91
CA GLY A 145 4.32 -9.60 -22.84
C GLY A 145 3.34 -10.69 -22.39
N ARG A 146 3.29 -11.04 -21.10
CA ARG A 146 2.41 -12.09 -20.57
C ARG A 146 1.00 -11.56 -20.31
N GLY A 147 -0.02 -12.29 -20.74
CA GLY A 147 -1.43 -11.90 -20.57
C GLY A 147 -1.79 -10.62 -21.31
N ALA A 148 -1.03 -10.30 -22.37
CA ALA A 148 -1.16 -9.06 -23.13
C ALA A 148 -2.46 -8.99 -23.93
N PHE A 149 -2.93 -10.13 -24.46
CA PHE A 149 -4.15 -10.22 -25.28
C PHE A 149 -5.38 -9.74 -24.50
N HIS A 150 -5.62 -10.28 -23.30
CA HIS A 150 -6.72 -9.86 -22.44
C HIS A 150 -6.36 -8.72 -21.47
N ARG A 151 -5.11 -8.23 -21.51
CA ARG A 151 -4.58 -7.17 -20.65
C ARG A 151 -4.71 -7.48 -19.16
N VAL A 152 -4.39 -8.72 -18.79
CA VAL A 152 -4.48 -9.22 -17.41
C VAL A 152 -3.69 -8.35 -16.42
N PRO A 153 -2.42 -7.97 -16.68
CA PRO A 153 -1.68 -7.10 -15.76
C PRO A 153 -2.37 -5.76 -15.52
N ASP A 154 -2.93 -5.13 -16.56
CA ASP A 154 -3.58 -3.83 -16.44
C ASP A 154 -4.90 -3.91 -15.64
N ARG A 155 -5.69 -4.98 -15.84
CA ARG A 155 -6.90 -5.24 -15.03
C ARG A 155 -6.56 -5.40 -13.54
N ILE A 156 -5.51 -6.17 -13.23
CA ILE A 156 -5.06 -6.40 -11.85
C ILE A 156 -4.54 -5.11 -11.21
N MET A 157 -3.71 -4.34 -11.92
CA MET A 157 -3.19 -3.06 -11.43
C MET A 157 -4.32 -2.06 -11.17
N GLY A 158 -5.29 -1.96 -12.08
CA GLY A 158 -6.46 -1.11 -11.91
C GLY A 158 -7.31 -1.50 -10.69
N ALA A 159 -7.62 -2.79 -10.55
CA ALA A 159 -8.36 -3.31 -9.39
C ALA A 159 -7.64 -3.01 -8.07
N THR A 160 -6.31 -3.13 -8.06
CA THR A 160 -5.49 -2.85 -6.87
C THR A 160 -5.57 -1.39 -6.43
N VAL A 161 -5.61 -0.44 -7.37
CA VAL A 161 -5.77 0.99 -7.09
C VAL A 161 -7.16 1.29 -6.53
N ILE A 162 -8.20 0.69 -7.12
CA ILE A 162 -9.59 0.83 -6.64
C ILE A 162 -9.73 0.27 -5.22
N ASN A 163 -9.09 -0.86 -4.91
CA ASN A 163 -9.12 -1.44 -3.57
C ASN A 163 -8.45 -0.53 -2.54
N ALA A 164 -7.28 0.01 -2.88
CA ALA A 164 -6.56 0.94 -2.00
C ALA A 164 -7.38 2.20 -1.70
N PHE A 165 -8.14 2.70 -2.69
CA PHE A 165 -9.06 3.83 -2.51
C PHE A 165 -10.09 3.59 -1.44
N ILE A 166 -10.81 2.48 -1.59
CA ILE A 166 -11.99 2.17 -0.79
C ILE A 166 -11.56 1.85 0.63
N ALA A 167 -10.46 1.09 0.77
CA ALA A 167 -9.86 0.80 2.05
C ALA A 167 -9.45 2.08 2.78
N GLN A 168 -8.65 2.96 2.14
CA GLN A 168 -8.25 4.21 2.76
C GLN A 168 -9.47 5.06 3.16
N THR A 169 -10.41 5.26 2.24
CA THR A 169 -11.58 6.11 2.48
C THR A 169 -12.41 5.58 3.63
N GLY A 170 -12.68 4.27 3.65
CA GLY A 170 -13.44 3.61 4.70
C GLY A 170 -12.74 3.67 6.07
N ILE A 171 -11.44 3.39 6.11
CA ILE A 171 -10.63 3.47 7.34
C ILE A 171 -10.67 4.89 7.92
N LEU A 172 -10.35 5.90 7.12
CA LEU A 172 -10.29 7.28 7.59
C LEU A 172 -11.68 7.79 8.02
N ALA A 173 -12.72 7.51 7.24
CA ALA A 173 -14.08 7.92 7.57
C ALA A 173 -14.57 7.31 8.91
N LEU A 174 -14.27 6.03 9.15
CA LEU A 174 -14.64 5.37 10.41
C LEU A 174 -13.80 5.90 11.59
N LEU A 175 -12.50 6.12 11.41
CA LEU A 175 -11.66 6.69 12.47
C LEU A 175 -12.10 8.12 12.85
N ASP A 176 -12.40 8.95 11.85
CA ASP A 176 -12.89 10.31 12.10
C ASP A 176 -14.31 10.31 12.71
N HIS A 177 -15.10 9.25 12.51
CA HIS A 177 -16.37 9.05 13.22
C HIS A 177 -16.17 8.58 14.68
N MET A 178 -15.18 7.73 14.93
CA MET A 178 -14.92 7.14 16.26
C MET A 178 -14.12 8.05 17.19
N THR A 179 -13.34 9.00 16.64
CA THR A 179 -12.48 9.89 17.42
C THR A 179 -12.88 11.35 17.22
N PRO A 180 -12.79 12.19 18.27
CA PRO A 180 -13.03 13.62 18.14
C PRO A 180 -12.06 14.25 17.13
N PRO A 181 -12.49 15.29 16.41
CA PRO A 181 -11.63 15.98 15.46
C PRO A 181 -10.39 16.55 16.15
N HIS A 182 -9.22 16.34 15.55
CA HIS A 182 -7.95 16.81 16.09
C HIS A 182 -7.91 18.36 16.11
N PRO A 183 -7.51 19.01 17.22
CA PRO A 183 -7.59 20.47 17.38
C PRO A 183 -6.81 21.26 16.33
N ASP A 184 -5.70 20.71 15.82
CA ASP A 184 -4.86 21.35 14.77
C ASP A 184 -5.30 21.10 13.32
N ALA A 185 -6.41 20.38 13.09
CA ALA A 185 -6.85 20.07 11.74
C ALA A 185 -7.56 21.29 11.12
N THR A 186 -6.83 22.09 10.35
CA THR A 186 -7.40 23.09 9.44
C THR A 186 -8.04 22.37 8.25
N VAL A 187 -9.19 21.75 8.48
CA VAL A 187 -9.93 21.01 7.46
C VAL A 187 -10.68 22.01 6.58
N LEU A 188 -10.03 22.49 5.51
CA LEU A 188 -10.67 23.37 4.51
C LEU A 188 -11.82 22.67 3.78
N ILE A 189 -11.75 21.35 3.60
CA ILE A 189 -12.81 20.53 2.99
C ILE A 189 -13.35 19.59 4.08
N PRO A 190 -14.42 19.99 4.78
CA PRO A 190 -14.98 19.21 5.89
C PRO A 190 -15.41 17.80 5.47
N LEU A 191 -15.44 16.87 6.43
CA LEU A 191 -15.83 15.48 6.21
C LEU A 191 -17.25 15.32 5.65
N HIS A 192 -18.16 16.26 5.93
CA HIS A 192 -19.53 16.29 5.39
C HIS A 192 -19.58 16.52 3.88
N TRP A 193 -18.48 17.01 3.28
CA TRP A 193 -18.40 17.14 1.84
C TRP A 193 -18.45 15.76 1.18
N PRO A 194 -19.23 15.59 0.09
CA PRO A 194 -19.35 14.30 -0.57
C PRO A 194 -17.98 13.70 -0.88
N VAL A 195 -17.83 12.39 -0.62
CA VAL A 195 -16.59 11.64 -0.96
C VAL A 195 -16.18 11.90 -2.41
N THR A 196 -17.16 11.95 -3.32
CA THR A 196 -16.96 12.28 -4.74
C THR A 196 -16.30 13.64 -4.93
N GLY A 197 -16.69 14.65 -4.16
CA GLY A 197 -16.10 15.99 -4.30
C GLY A 197 -14.68 16.06 -3.71
N ARG A 198 -14.39 15.35 -2.61
CA ARG A 198 -13.01 15.21 -2.09
C ARG A 198 -12.10 14.51 -3.10
N LEU A 199 -12.62 13.50 -3.79
CA LEU A 199 -11.94 12.78 -4.86
C LEU A 199 -11.68 13.70 -6.07
N VAL A 200 -12.68 14.47 -6.52
CA VAL A 200 -12.55 15.40 -7.65
C VAL A 200 -11.48 16.44 -7.37
N VAL A 201 -11.49 17.05 -6.18
CA VAL A 201 -10.47 18.04 -5.80
C VAL A 201 -9.08 17.38 -5.73
N GLY A 202 -8.96 16.23 -5.08
CA GLY A 202 -7.69 15.49 -5.00
C GLY A 202 -7.13 15.13 -6.37
N LEU A 203 -7.97 14.59 -7.26
CA LEU A 203 -7.60 14.31 -8.65
C LEU A 203 -7.20 15.59 -9.39
N GLY A 204 -7.94 16.68 -9.23
CA GLY A 204 -7.63 17.98 -9.84
C GLY A 204 -6.25 18.49 -9.43
N VAL A 205 -5.95 18.47 -8.13
CA VAL A 205 -4.63 18.85 -7.58
C VAL A 205 -3.53 17.92 -8.13
N GLY A 206 -3.76 16.61 -8.11
CA GLY A 206 -2.79 15.64 -8.60
C GLY A 206 -2.50 15.77 -10.10
N VAL A 207 -3.53 16.03 -10.91
CA VAL A 207 -3.41 16.28 -12.36
C VAL A 207 -2.65 17.57 -12.61
N LEU A 208 -3.01 18.66 -11.93
CA LEU A 208 -2.36 19.97 -12.07
C LEU A 208 -0.86 19.87 -11.75
N LEU A 209 -0.51 19.29 -10.62
CA LEU A 209 0.88 19.13 -10.19
C LEU A 209 1.64 18.12 -11.06
N GLY A 210 0.99 17.07 -11.54
CA GLY A 210 1.57 16.13 -12.50
C GLY A 210 1.89 16.80 -13.85
N ILE A 211 1.02 17.69 -14.33
CA ILE A 211 1.28 18.52 -15.52
C ILE A 211 2.45 19.47 -15.25
N LEU A 212 2.42 20.18 -14.12
CA LEU A 212 3.46 21.15 -13.75
C LEU A 212 4.84 20.48 -13.71
N ILE A 213 4.97 19.32 -13.06
CA ILE A 213 6.22 18.56 -13.03
C ILE A 213 6.64 18.14 -14.44
N GLY A 214 5.69 17.66 -15.26
CA GLY A 214 5.95 17.28 -16.65
C GLY A 214 6.44 18.42 -17.54
N VAL A 215 6.13 19.69 -17.18
CA VAL A 215 6.58 20.90 -17.88
C VAL A 215 7.91 21.41 -17.31
N VAL A 216 8.04 21.44 -15.99
CA VAL A 216 9.20 22.00 -15.26
C VAL A 216 10.43 21.10 -15.32
N LEU A 217 10.28 19.81 -15.65
CA LEU A 217 11.39 18.88 -15.85
C LEU A 217 11.81 18.81 -17.34
N PRO A 218 12.81 19.61 -17.79
CA PRO A 218 13.44 19.41 -19.08
C PRO A 218 14.33 18.16 -18.99
N LEU A 219 13.73 16.97 -19.01
CA LEU A 219 14.50 15.74 -19.12
C LEU A 219 14.92 15.54 -20.58
N PRO A 220 16.22 15.29 -20.85
CA PRO A 220 16.67 14.92 -22.18
C PRO A 220 15.85 13.74 -22.69
N ARG A 221 15.22 13.88 -23.86
CA ARG A 221 14.41 12.82 -24.48
C ARG A 221 15.24 11.59 -24.88
N VAL A 222 16.56 11.73 -24.89
CA VAL A 222 17.52 10.70 -25.32
C VAL A 222 18.30 10.18 -24.11
N PRO A 223 18.49 8.85 -23.96
CA PRO A 223 19.39 8.31 -22.95
C PRO A 223 20.82 8.81 -23.22
N ALA A 224 21.35 9.64 -22.33
CA ALA A 224 22.75 10.06 -22.39
C ALA A 224 23.67 8.84 -22.39
N LYS A 225 24.42 8.66 -23.48
CA LYS A 225 25.39 7.56 -23.68
C LYS A 225 26.66 7.72 -22.82
N ASN A 226 26.91 8.92 -22.30
CA ASN A 226 28.08 9.28 -21.50
C ASN A 226 27.61 9.83 -20.13
N GLY A 227 28.32 9.49 -19.05
CA GLY A 227 27.93 9.63 -17.63
C GLY A 227 27.55 11.01 -17.07
N GLY A 228 27.33 12.03 -17.90
CA GLY A 228 26.83 13.36 -17.50
C GLY A 228 25.30 13.48 -17.34
N GLY A 229 24.55 12.40 -17.59
CA GLY A 229 23.08 12.40 -17.55
C GLY A 229 22.45 12.13 -16.18
N ASP A 230 23.24 11.85 -15.14
CA ASP A 230 22.72 11.38 -13.85
C ASP A 230 22.13 12.49 -12.97
N GLU A 231 22.67 13.71 -13.04
CA GLU A 231 22.23 14.84 -12.21
C GLU A 231 20.79 15.30 -12.56
N PRO A 232 20.40 15.52 -13.83
CA PRO A 232 19.01 15.84 -14.18
C PRO A 232 18.02 14.73 -13.80
N ARG A 233 18.44 13.46 -13.92
CA ARG A 233 17.62 12.30 -13.56
C ARG A 233 17.43 12.18 -12.05
N ARG A 234 18.47 12.46 -11.26
CA ARG A 234 18.41 12.48 -9.79
C ARG A 234 17.50 13.61 -9.32
N ARG A 235 17.61 14.81 -9.91
CA ARG A 235 16.71 15.94 -9.62
C ARG A 235 15.26 15.60 -9.92
N ALA A 236 14.96 15.02 -11.08
CA ALA A 236 13.59 14.60 -11.42
C ALA A 236 13.03 13.56 -10.44
N THR A 237 13.85 12.60 -10.02
CA THR A 237 13.48 11.59 -9.02
C THR A 237 13.15 12.24 -7.67
N LEU A 238 14.02 13.14 -7.20
CA LEU A 238 13.83 13.83 -5.92
C LEU A 238 12.61 14.74 -5.95
N LEU A 239 12.42 15.51 -7.03
CA LEU A 239 11.25 16.37 -7.20
C LEU A 239 9.95 15.55 -7.18
N MET A 240 9.90 14.43 -7.91
CA MET A 240 8.73 13.54 -7.87
C MET A 240 8.46 12.98 -6.46
N ALA A 241 9.51 12.56 -5.75
CA ALA A 241 9.37 12.06 -4.37
C ALA A 241 8.84 13.15 -3.43
N LEU A 242 9.43 14.36 -3.49
CA LEU A 242 9.04 15.50 -2.67
C LEU A 242 7.61 15.95 -2.97
N THR A 243 7.22 16.04 -4.24
CA THR A 243 5.84 16.38 -4.59
C THR A 243 4.86 15.31 -4.13
N GLY A 244 5.21 14.03 -4.26
CA GLY A 244 4.37 12.94 -3.75
C GLY A 244 4.10 13.04 -2.25
N ILE A 245 5.16 13.28 -1.47
CA ILE A 245 5.09 13.50 -0.01
C ILE A 245 4.26 14.75 0.30
N ALA A 246 4.56 15.87 -0.35
CA ALA A 246 3.87 17.13 -0.12
C ALA A 246 2.37 17.04 -0.40
N VAL A 247 1.98 16.46 -1.55
CA VAL A 247 0.57 16.28 -1.92
C VAL A 247 -0.16 15.34 -0.97
N TYR A 248 0.51 14.27 -0.53
CA TYR A 248 -0.09 13.34 0.42
C TYR A 248 -0.42 14.03 1.76
N PHE A 249 0.55 14.73 2.34
CA PHE A 249 0.36 15.44 3.61
C PHE A 249 -0.56 16.66 3.47
N ALA A 250 -0.49 17.38 2.36
CA ALA A 250 -1.42 18.47 2.06
C ALA A 250 -2.85 17.95 1.96
N GLY A 251 -3.08 16.81 1.30
CA GLY A 251 -4.41 16.21 1.20
C GLY A 251 -4.96 15.81 2.57
N ARG A 252 -4.13 15.21 3.42
CA ARG A 252 -4.52 14.89 4.80
C ARG A 252 -4.84 16.12 5.65
N ARG A 253 -4.10 17.23 5.47
CA ARG A 253 -4.34 18.47 6.22
C ARG A 253 -5.56 19.23 5.69
N LEU A 254 -5.67 19.38 4.37
CA LEU A 254 -6.71 20.18 3.71
C LEU A 254 -8.03 19.42 3.50
N GLY A 255 -8.04 18.10 3.69
CA GLY A 255 -9.24 17.27 3.63
C GLY A 255 -9.60 16.72 2.24
N PHE A 256 -8.75 16.87 1.22
CA PHE A 256 -8.96 16.22 -0.08
C PHE A 256 -8.41 14.80 -0.12
N GLU A 257 -8.84 14.01 -1.12
CA GLU A 257 -8.40 12.62 -1.27
C GLU A 257 -6.91 12.54 -1.67
N SER A 258 -6.07 12.24 -0.68
CA SER A 258 -4.61 12.29 -0.80
C SER A 258 -3.99 11.14 -1.61
N VAL A 259 -4.61 9.96 -1.65
CA VAL A 259 -4.05 8.80 -2.37
C VAL A 259 -4.16 8.98 -3.87
N PHE A 260 -5.34 9.34 -4.36
CA PHE A 260 -5.61 9.60 -5.76
C PHE A 260 -4.90 10.85 -6.23
N ALA A 261 -4.78 11.87 -5.39
CA ALA A 261 -3.96 13.03 -5.71
C ALA A 261 -2.50 12.60 -5.98
N THR A 262 -1.87 11.89 -5.04
CA THR A 262 -0.47 11.44 -5.16
C THR A 262 -0.29 10.44 -6.32
N LEU A 263 -1.23 9.53 -6.54
CA LEU A 263 -1.19 8.59 -7.67
C LEU A 263 -1.36 9.31 -9.02
N ALA A 264 -2.27 10.29 -9.09
CA ALA A 264 -2.50 11.09 -10.29
C ALA A 264 -1.27 11.93 -10.66
N VAL A 265 -0.51 12.46 -9.69
CA VAL A 265 0.79 13.10 -9.95
C VAL A 265 1.69 12.16 -10.75
N GLY A 266 1.88 10.92 -10.27
CA GLY A 266 2.67 9.91 -10.95
C GLY A 266 2.16 9.57 -12.35
N ALA A 267 0.86 9.30 -12.47
CA ALA A 267 0.25 8.86 -13.73
C ALA A 267 0.26 9.95 -14.82
N VAL A 268 0.02 11.20 -14.44
CA VAL A 268 0.04 12.34 -15.38
C VAL A 268 1.46 12.71 -15.74
N ALA A 269 2.39 12.70 -14.77
CA ALA A 269 3.81 12.92 -15.04
C ALA A 269 4.35 11.87 -16.02
N HIS A 270 3.99 10.59 -15.87
CA HIS A 270 4.42 9.52 -16.79
C HIS A 270 4.15 9.87 -18.27
N ARG A 271 2.92 10.34 -18.57
CA ARG A 271 2.50 10.69 -19.94
C ARG A 271 3.31 11.83 -20.53
N ARG A 272 3.77 12.76 -19.70
CA ARG A 272 4.58 13.91 -20.12
C ARG A 272 6.07 13.58 -20.23
N LEU A 273 6.57 12.73 -19.32
CA LEU A 273 7.98 12.34 -19.26
C LEU A 273 8.39 11.34 -20.35
N GLY A 274 7.42 10.60 -20.93
CA GLY A 274 7.69 9.63 -22.00
C GLY A 274 8.74 8.59 -21.61
N LEU A 275 9.77 8.38 -22.44
CA LEU A 275 10.86 7.43 -22.16
C LEU A 275 11.64 7.73 -20.88
N SER A 276 11.67 8.99 -20.44
CA SER A 276 12.35 9.40 -19.20
C SER A 276 11.62 8.92 -17.94
N ALA A 277 10.34 8.55 -18.04
CA ALA A 277 9.58 8.00 -16.92
C ALA A 277 10.20 6.70 -16.36
N LEU A 278 10.84 5.89 -17.21
CA LEU A 278 11.54 4.68 -16.79
C LEU A 278 12.74 5.00 -15.87
N HIS A 279 13.46 6.09 -16.14
CA HIS A 279 14.59 6.50 -15.31
C HIS A 279 14.12 6.99 -13.94
N VAL A 280 13.04 7.78 -13.93
CA VAL A 280 12.40 8.27 -12.70
C VAL A 280 11.82 7.10 -11.89
N GLU A 281 11.21 6.11 -12.53
CA GLU A 281 10.74 4.89 -11.85
C GLU A 281 11.89 4.15 -11.15
N ARG A 282 13.02 3.94 -11.84
CA ARG A 282 14.21 3.31 -11.25
C ARG A 282 14.78 4.14 -10.10
N GLY A 283 14.76 5.46 -10.21
CA GLY A 283 15.13 6.37 -9.15
C GLY A 283 14.22 6.21 -7.92
N LEU A 284 12.90 6.28 -8.12
CA LEU A 284 11.92 6.12 -7.06
C LEU A 284 11.93 4.71 -6.46
N ARG A 285 12.30 3.68 -7.23
CA ARG A 285 12.54 2.32 -6.70
C ARG A 285 13.69 2.30 -5.70
N ARG A 286 14.76 3.05 -5.96
CA ARG A 286 15.87 3.21 -4.99
C ARG A 286 15.37 3.91 -3.74
N VAL A 287 14.68 5.05 -3.88
CA VAL A 287 14.09 5.78 -2.73
C VAL A 287 13.13 4.90 -1.93
N TRP A 288 12.25 4.16 -2.61
CA TRP A 288 11.34 3.18 -2.01
C TRP A 288 12.09 2.12 -1.20
N SER A 289 13.25 1.65 -1.68
CA SER A 289 14.00 0.61 -0.96
C SER A 289 14.45 1.06 0.44
N PHE A 290 14.72 2.36 0.63
CA PHE A 290 14.96 2.96 1.95
C PHE A 290 13.65 3.15 2.73
N ALA A 291 12.63 3.68 2.08
CA ALA A 291 11.33 3.95 2.70
C ALA A 291 10.63 2.67 3.18
N GLU A 292 10.81 1.56 2.47
CA GLU A 292 10.29 0.23 2.80
C GLU A 292 10.87 -0.29 4.12
N ILE A 293 12.16 -0.06 4.39
CA ILE A 293 12.80 -0.41 5.66
C ILE A 293 12.11 0.33 6.80
N LEU A 294 11.98 1.65 6.68
CA LEU A 294 11.39 2.48 7.71
C LEU A 294 9.92 2.13 7.93
N LEU A 295 9.14 1.94 6.86
CA LEU A 295 7.72 1.61 6.95
C LEU A 295 7.47 0.33 7.74
N PHE A 296 8.14 -0.78 7.35
CA PHE A 296 7.87 -2.07 7.98
C PHE A 296 8.55 -2.22 9.34
N ALA A 297 9.73 -1.63 9.55
CA ALA A 297 10.35 -1.60 10.88
C ALA A 297 9.51 -0.76 11.87
N ASN A 298 9.00 0.41 11.44
CA ASN A 298 8.11 1.24 12.25
C ASN A 298 6.81 0.53 12.61
N LEU A 299 6.24 -0.24 11.67
CA LEU A 299 5.08 -1.08 11.96
C LEU A 299 5.42 -2.13 13.02
N GLY A 300 6.55 -2.83 12.86
CA GLY A 300 6.99 -3.89 13.78
C GLY A 300 7.19 -3.40 15.22
N MET A 301 7.78 -2.21 15.40
CA MET A 301 8.00 -1.62 16.72
C MET A 301 6.74 -1.30 17.50
N ARG A 302 5.60 -1.18 16.83
CA ARG A 302 4.32 -0.84 17.48
C ARG A 302 3.57 -2.07 17.98
N ILE A 303 4.04 -3.26 17.62
CA ILE A 303 3.41 -4.52 18.02
C ILE A 303 3.81 -4.79 19.45
N SER A 304 2.81 -4.87 20.34
CA SER A 304 3.09 -5.35 21.69
C SER A 304 3.14 -6.88 21.72
N VAL A 305 4.23 -7.43 22.24
CA VAL A 305 4.47 -8.87 22.34
C VAL A 305 3.43 -9.52 23.25
N SER A 306 2.94 -8.80 24.26
CA SER A 306 1.85 -9.24 25.15
C SER A 306 0.55 -9.58 24.43
N HIS A 307 0.28 -8.96 23.27
CA HIS A 307 -0.92 -9.24 22.48
C HIS A 307 -0.70 -10.41 21.50
N LEU A 308 0.56 -10.82 21.30
CA LEU A 308 0.92 -12.02 20.54
C LEU A 308 0.89 -13.29 21.42
N THR A 309 0.75 -13.15 22.75
CA THR A 309 0.71 -14.30 23.67
C THR A 309 -0.71 -14.82 23.94
N ASP A 310 -1.74 -14.32 23.26
CA ASP A 310 -3.09 -14.93 23.29
C ASP A 310 -3.28 -15.89 22.10
N PRO A 311 -3.01 -17.21 22.28
CA PRO A 311 -3.18 -18.19 21.22
C PRO A 311 -4.62 -18.30 20.71
N ARG A 312 -5.64 -18.04 21.54
CA ARG A 312 -7.04 -18.18 21.12
C ARG A 312 -7.42 -17.08 20.15
N LEU A 313 -7.07 -15.83 20.48
CA LEU A 313 -7.27 -14.70 19.58
C LEU A 313 -6.50 -14.88 18.27
N LEU A 314 -5.22 -15.26 18.34
CA LEU A 314 -4.40 -15.47 17.13
C LEU A 314 -4.93 -16.59 16.24
N ALA A 315 -5.33 -17.73 16.81
CA ALA A 315 -5.90 -18.83 16.04
C ALA A 315 -7.22 -18.43 15.37
N PHE A 316 -8.05 -17.67 16.07
CA PHE A 316 -9.29 -17.15 15.50
C PHE A 316 -9.03 -16.16 14.35
N LEU A 317 -8.17 -15.16 14.56
CA LEU A 317 -7.82 -14.18 13.53
C LEU A 317 -7.22 -14.87 12.30
N PHE A 318 -6.35 -15.87 12.52
CA PHE A 318 -5.77 -16.69 11.46
C PHE A 318 -6.87 -17.39 10.65
N LEU A 319 -7.77 -18.10 11.32
CA LEU A 319 -8.87 -18.82 10.68
C LEU A 319 -9.78 -17.87 9.91
N LEU A 320 -10.17 -16.76 10.52
CA LEU A 320 -11.05 -15.76 9.91
C LEU A 320 -10.43 -15.17 8.63
N ILE A 321 -9.15 -14.78 8.69
CA ILE A 321 -8.41 -14.27 7.52
C ILE A 321 -8.31 -15.34 6.43
N ALA A 322 -8.02 -16.59 6.79
CA ALA A 322 -7.91 -17.69 5.83
C ALA A 322 -9.25 -17.99 5.13
N VAL A 323 -10.35 -18.05 5.89
CA VAL A 323 -11.70 -18.27 5.36
C VAL A 323 -12.12 -17.11 4.46
N ALA A 324 -11.96 -15.87 4.92
CA ALA A 324 -12.28 -14.68 4.15
C ALA A 324 -11.49 -14.64 2.82
N LEU A 325 -10.19 -14.96 2.87
CA LEU A 325 -9.35 -15.07 1.67
C LEU A 325 -9.83 -16.17 0.73
N GLY A 326 -10.29 -17.32 1.24
CA GLY A 326 -10.88 -18.39 0.44
C GLY A 326 -12.11 -17.93 -0.36
N PHE A 327 -13.05 -17.24 0.29
CA PHE A 327 -14.20 -16.63 -0.36
C PHE A 327 -13.79 -15.55 -1.38
N ARG A 328 -12.76 -14.76 -1.05
CA ARG A 328 -12.20 -13.76 -1.96
C ARG A 328 -11.64 -14.39 -3.25
N ILE A 329 -10.81 -15.42 -3.15
CA ILE A 329 -10.22 -16.09 -4.31
C ILE A 329 -11.34 -16.67 -5.18
N ARG A 330 -12.33 -17.33 -4.56
CA ARG A 330 -13.45 -17.93 -5.29
C ARG A 330 -14.31 -16.88 -6.01
N SER A 331 -14.67 -15.79 -5.34
CA SER A 331 -15.42 -14.68 -5.96
C SER A 331 -14.60 -13.98 -7.05
N ALA A 332 -13.30 -13.76 -6.85
CA ALA A 332 -12.42 -13.18 -7.86
C ALA A 332 -12.33 -14.04 -9.13
N TYR A 333 -12.29 -15.36 -8.99
CA TYR A 333 -12.34 -16.28 -10.13
C TYR A 333 -13.64 -16.11 -10.93
N TYR A 334 -14.81 -16.13 -10.26
CA TYR A 334 -16.09 -15.98 -10.96
C TYR A 334 -16.27 -14.60 -11.60
N VAL A 335 -15.87 -13.53 -10.91
CA VAL A 335 -15.90 -12.17 -11.48
C VAL A 335 -14.97 -12.06 -12.68
N ALA A 336 -13.77 -12.67 -12.64
CA ALA A 336 -12.84 -12.70 -13.75
C ALA A 336 -13.42 -13.47 -14.96
N ARG A 337 -14.03 -14.64 -14.72
CA ARG A 337 -14.69 -15.45 -15.76
C ARG A 337 -15.86 -14.71 -16.39
N TRP A 338 -16.69 -14.05 -15.57
CA TRP A 338 -17.80 -13.23 -16.06
C TRP A 338 -17.32 -12.03 -16.87
N GLY A 339 -16.15 -11.47 -16.52
CA GLY A 339 -15.45 -10.44 -17.28
C GLY A 339 -14.74 -10.94 -18.56
N GLY A 340 -15.05 -12.15 -19.03
CA GLY A 340 -14.60 -12.72 -20.30
C GLY A 340 -13.15 -13.23 -20.31
N LEU A 341 -12.49 -13.38 -19.15
CA LEU A 341 -11.14 -13.94 -19.09
C LEU A 341 -11.17 -15.47 -19.20
N PRO A 342 -10.26 -16.12 -19.93
CA PRO A 342 -10.16 -17.58 -19.99
C PRO A 342 -9.84 -18.18 -18.61
N ALA A 343 -10.05 -19.49 -18.44
CA ALA A 343 -9.89 -20.13 -17.12
C ALA A 343 -8.47 -19.99 -16.52
N PRO A 344 -7.37 -20.15 -17.29
CA PRO A 344 -6.01 -19.98 -16.76
C PRO A 344 -5.76 -18.56 -16.24
N GLU A 345 -6.12 -17.55 -17.04
CA GLU A 345 -5.96 -16.14 -16.66
C GLU A 345 -6.89 -15.75 -15.51
N SER A 346 -8.10 -16.29 -15.46
CA SER A 346 -9.04 -16.08 -14.34
C SER A 346 -8.48 -16.61 -13.02
N THR A 347 -7.83 -17.79 -13.07
CA THR A 347 -7.10 -18.32 -11.92
C THR A 347 -5.98 -17.37 -11.54
N TYR A 348 -5.17 -16.88 -12.48
CA TYR A 348 -4.09 -15.94 -12.18
C TYR A 348 -4.60 -14.64 -11.54
N VAL A 349 -5.68 -14.06 -12.07
CA VAL A 349 -6.33 -12.87 -11.50
C VAL A 349 -6.82 -13.12 -10.08
N SER A 350 -7.41 -14.29 -9.81
CA SER A 350 -7.87 -14.63 -8.46
C SER A 350 -6.72 -14.76 -7.46
N LEU A 351 -5.61 -15.38 -7.87
CA LEU A 351 -4.41 -15.55 -7.06
C LEU A 351 -3.68 -14.23 -6.83
N ALA A 352 -3.75 -13.31 -7.78
CA ALA A 352 -3.20 -11.97 -7.63
C ALA A 352 -3.84 -11.16 -6.50
N GLN A 353 -5.00 -11.57 -5.98
CA GLN A 353 -5.64 -10.90 -4.86
C GLN A 353 -5.24 -11.44 -3.47
N ILE A 354 -4.34 -12.41 -3.41
CA ILE A 354 -3.82 -12.96 -2.15
C ILE A 354 -3.00 -11.94 -1.34
N PRO A 355 -1.99 -11.24 -1.92
CA PRO A 355 -1.03 -10.47 -1.13
C PRO A 355 -1.68 -9.29 -0.38
N LYS A 356 -1.58 -9.29 0.96
CA LYS A 356 -1.89 -8.15 1.85
C LYS A 356 -0.59 -7.65 2.48
N ALA A 357 -0.34 -6.34 2.44
CA ALA A 357 0.89 -5.75 3.00
C ALA A 357 0.76 -4.25 3.23
N THR A 358 0.62 -3.49 2.14
CA THR A 358 0.81 -2.03 2.18
C THR A 358 -0.23 -1.30 3.02
N ILE A 359 -1.52 -1.58 2.80
CA ILE A 359 -2.59 -0.90 3.55
C ILE A 359 -2.51 -1.28 5.02
N GLN A 360 -2.24 -2.55 5.31
CA GLN A 360 -2.05 -3.04 6.68
C GLN A 360 -0.81 -2.41 7.34
N ALA A 361 0.27 -2.17 6.59
CA ALA A 361 1.47 -1.56 7.14
C ALA A 361 1.32 -0.06 7.42
N VAL A 362 0.56 0.65 6.58
CA VAL A 362 0.36 2.09 6.71
C VAL A 362 -0.75 2.41 7.70
N PHE A 363 -1.85 1.66 7.66
CA PHE A 363 -3.05 1.91 8.43
C PHE A 363 -3.22 0.97 9.63
N GLY A 364 -2.46 -0.11 9.75
CA GLY A 364 -2.64 -1.09 10.83
C GLY A 364 -2.43 -0.51 12.22
N ALA A 365 -1.43 0.36 12.38
CA ALA A 365 -1.17 1.04 13.65
C ALA A 365 -1.95 2.34 13.84
N LEU A 366 -2.66 2.81 12.80
CA LEU A 366 -3.33 4.11 12.81
C LEU A 366 -4.52 4.16 13.78
N PRO A 367 -5.41 3.14 13.85
CA PRO A 367 -6.48 3.12 14.85
C PRO A 367 -5.97 3.23 16.28
N LEU A 368 -5.01 2.38 16.66
CA LEU A 368 -4.41 2.39 17.99
C LEU A 368 -3.84 3.78 18.33
N GLN A 369 -3.13 4.39 17.39
CA GLN A 369 -2.60 5.74 17.57
C GLN A 369 -3.70 6.78 17.78
N ARG A 370 -4.74 6.79 16.94
CA ARG A 370 -5.85 7.73 17.04
C ARG A 370 -6.61 7.58 18.35
N PHE A 371 -6.79 6.35 18.83
CA PHE A 371 -7.45 6.10 20.11
C PHE A 371 -6.61 6.55 21.31
N LEU A 372 -5.27 6.44 21.23
CA LEU A 372 -4.37 6.98 22.24
C LEU A 372 -4.37 8.51 22.24
N GLU A 373 -4.27 9.15 21.06
CA GLU A 373 -4.28 10.61 20.90
C GLU A 373 -5.62 11.24 21.35
N ALA A 374 -6.73 10.55 21.09
CA ALA A 374 -8.07 10.98 21.50
C ALA A 374 -8.39 10.66 22.98
N GLU A 375 -7.44 10.09 23.72
CA GLU A 375 -7.63 9.59 25.10
C GLU A 375 -8.83 8.63 25.23
N ALA A 376 -9.19 7.94 24.14
CA ALA A 376 -10.31 7.01 24.06
C ALA A 376 -9.90 5.64 24.62
N GLN A 377 -9.60 5.57 25.92
CA GLN A 377 -9.06 4.38 26.61
C GLN A 377 -9.89 3.10 26.36
N GLN A 378 -11.21 3.24 26.20
CA GLN A 378 -12.11 2.12 25.90
C GLN A 378 -11.85 1.46 24.54
N LEU A 379 -11.27 2.18 23.56
CA LEU A 379 -11.01 1.70 22.20
C LEU A 379 -9.57 1.21 22.01
N VAL A 380 -8.66 1.49 22.96
CA VAL A 380 -7.25 1.09 22.88
C VAL A 380 -7.07 -0.42 22.69
N PRO A 381 -7.75 -1.31 23.45
CA PRO A 381 -7.64 -2.76 23.23
C PRO A 381 -8.08 -3.21 21.83
N ALA A 382 -9.11 -2.56 21.28
CA ALA A 382 -9.56 -2.82 19.92
C ALA A 382 -8.52 -2.37 18.89
N GLY A 383 -7.88 -1.22 19.12
CA GLY A 383 -6.75 -0.73 18.33
C GLY A 383 -5.57 -1.71 18.28
N SER A 384 -5.20 -2.29 19.43
CA SER A 384 -4.14 -3.31 19.49
C SER A 384 -4.53 -4.58 18.73
N THR A 385 -5.78 -5.01 18.83
CA THR A 385 -6.30 -6.18 18.11
C THR A 385 -6.30 -5.96 16.59
N LEU A 386 -6.68 -4.76 16.13
CA LEU A 386 -6.60 -4.36 14.72
C LEU A 386 -5.16 -4.40 14.21
N LEU A 387 -4.19 -3.93 15.00
CA LEU A 387 -2.77 -3.97 14.65
C LEU A 387 -2.26 -5.41 14.54
N VAL A 388 -2.58 -6.27 15.51
CA VAL A 388 -2.18 -7.70 15.47
C VAL A 388 -2.79 -8.40 14.26
N ALA A 389 -4.07 -8.16 13.96
CA ALA A 389 -4.73 -8.74 12.80
C ALA A 389 -4.11 -8.26 11.48
N ALA A 390 -3.76 -6.97 11.40
CA ALA A 390 -3.05 -6.41 10.25
C ALA A 390 -1.72 -7.12 10.03
N VAL A 391 -0.90 -7.26 11.09
CA VAL A 391 0.38 -7.97 11.06
C VAL A 391 0.20 -9.42 10.62
N LEU A 392 -0.76 -10.13 11.21
CA LEU A 392 -1.03 -11.52 10.89
C LEU A 392 -1.41 -11.69 9.41
N ALA A 393 -2.25 -10.80 8.87
CA ALA A 393 -2.58 -10.78 7.46
C ALA A 393 -1.35 -10.59 6.56
N ILE A 394 -0.39 -9.72 6.95
CA ILE A 394 0.87 -9.52 6.22
C ILE A 394 1.69 -10.81 6.20
N VAL A 395 1.93 -11.40 7.38
CA VAL A 395 2.77 -12.59 7.53
C VAL A 395 2.19 -13.77 6.75
N MET A 396 0.88 -13.98 6.82
CA MET A 396 0.21 -15.08 6.13
C MET A 396 0.21 -14.93 4.62
N THR A 397 -0.07 -13.73 4.11
CA THR A 397 -0.47 -13.58 2.71
C THR A 397 0.59 -12.96 1.80
N ALA A 398 1.48 -12.11 2.31
CA ALA A 398 2.51 -11.50 1.48
C ALA A 398 3.52 -12.53 0.91
N PRO A 399 4.05 -13.49 1.70
CA PRO A 399 4.94 -14.53 1.18
C PRO A 399 4.24 -15.47 0.21
N ALA A 400 3.08 -15.99 0.61
CA ALA A 400 2.28 -16.89 -0.22
C ALA A 400 1.93 -16.22 -1.56
N GLY A 401 1.46 -14.98 -1.52
CA GLY A 401 1.09 -14.22 -2.70
C GLY A 401 2.27 -13.94 -3.63
N ALA A 402 3.44 -13.58 -3.10
CA ALA A 402 4.64 -13.35 -3.91
C ALA A 402 5.10 -14.63 -4.63
N VAL A 403 5.13 -15.77 -3.92
CA VAL A 403 5.52 -17.07 -4.49
C VAL A 403 4.53 -17.51 -5.57
N VAL A 404 3.24 -17.37 -5.30
CA VAL A 404 2.19 -17.78 -6.23
C VAL A 404 2.22 -16.94 -7.50
N LEU A 405 2.34 -15.61 -7.38
CA LEU A 405 2.37 -14.72 -8.54
C LEU A 405 3.57 -14.99 -9.43
N ASP A 406 4.76 -15.23 -8.87
CA ASP A 406 5.96 -15.46 -9.67
C ASP A 406 5.95 -16.84 -10.36
N ARG A 407 5.60 -17.90 -9.61
CA ARG A 407 5.60 -19.28 -10.14
C ARG A 407 4.55 -19.50 -11.23
N TRP A 408 3.34 -18.99 -11.01
CA TRP A 408 2.20 -19.29 -11.89
C TRP A 408 2.05 -18.32 -13.05
N ALA A 409 2.82 -17.23 -13.09
CA ALA A 409 2.74 -16.25 -14.17
C ALA A 409 3.03 -16.85 -15.55
N LYS A 410 4.04 -17.72 -15.68
CA LYS A 410 4.39 -18.36 -16.96
C LYS A 410 3.31 -19.35 -17.42
N THR A 411 2.76 -20.11 -16.49
CA THR A 411 1.82 -21.21 -16.78
C THR A 411 0.43 -20.70 -17.09
N LEU A 412 -0.02 -19.66 -16.37
CA LEU A 412 -1.41 -19.19 -16.44
C LEU A 412 -1.63 -17.99 -17.37
N MET A 413 -0.57 -17.28 -17.75
CA MET A 413 -0.65 -16.17 -18.69
C MET A 413 0.18 -16.46 -19.93
N PRO A 414 -0.47 -16.70 -21.09
CA PRO A 414 0.23 -16.87 -22.35
C PRO A 414 1.12 -15.67 -22.65
N GLN A 415 2.34 -15.93 -23.12
CA GLN A 415 3.23 -14.89 -23.61
C GLN A 415 2.85 -14.58 -25.06
N ARG A 416 2.71 -13.30 -25.39
CA ARG A 416 2.48 -12.86 -26.77
C ARG A 416 3.65 -13.35 -27.65
N GLN A 417 3.37 -14.19 -28.63
CA GLN A 417 4.35 -14.57 -29.66
C GLN A 417 4.36 -13.52 -30.78
N GLU A 418 5.52 -13.28 -31.40
CA GLU A 418 5.73 -12.26 -32.45
C GLU A 418 4.95 -12.48 -33.77
N GLY A 419 3.99 -13.41 -33.82
CA GLY A 419 3.15 -13.70 -34.99
C GLY A 419 1.67 -13.30 -34.88
N ASP A 420 1.16 -12.90 -33.70
CA ASP A 420 -0.27 -12.57 -33.48
C ASP A 420 -0.63 -11.15 -33.95
N VAL A 421 -0.19 -10.76 -35.15
CA VAL A 421 -0.73 -9.60 -35.86
C VAL A 421 -1.73 -10.12 -36.88
N ALA A 422 -2.99 -10.18 -36.46
CA ALA A 422 -4.15 -10.17 -37.33
C ALA A 422 -5.21 -9.25 -36.72
#